data_AF-A0A058ZU38-F1
#
_entry.id   AF-A0A058ZU38-F1
#
_cell.length_a   1.000
_cell.length_b   1.000
_cell.length_c   1.000
_cell.angle_alpha   90.00
_cell.angle_beta   90.00
_cell.angle_gamma   90.00
#
_symmetry.space_group_name_H-M   'P 1'
#
loop_
_entity.id
_entity.type
_entity.pdbx_description
1 polymer ?
#
loop_
_entity_poly.entity_id
_entity_poly.type
_entity_poly.pdbx_seq_one_letter_code
_entity_poly.pdbx_strand_id
1 'polypeptide(L)'
;MAIKDMDNRNCRDVGVAAPPTIMDMAREWRDGVGIIDFLERRNFLITGATGFLAKVLIEKILRVAPNVGKIFLLIKAKDEQAAMQRVKNEIIGCELFICLQQKYGEEYTSFMLSKLVPVKGDIQESNMGIGNDSFRQITQEVDVIVNSAANATLDE
;
A
#
# COMPACT_ATOMS: atom_id res chain seq x y z
N MET A 1 5.28 73.75 -20.03
CA MET A 1 6.64 73.52 -19.52
C MET A 1 6.53 73.24 -18.03
N ALA A 2 6.58 71.95 -17.72
CA ALA A 2 7.06 71.30 -16.50
C ALA A 2 6.53 71.69 -15.08
N ILE A 3 6.11 70.62 -14.39
CA ILE A 3 6.17 70.33 -12.94
C ILE A 3 5.02 70.82 -12.06
N LYS A 4 4.11 69.87 -11.76
CA LYS A 4 3.75 69.59 -10.37
C LYS A 4 3.61 68.08 -10.18
N ASP A 5 4.45 67.58 -9.28
CA ASP A 5 4.46 66.26 -8.65
C ASP A 5 3.06 65.90 -8.09
N MET A 6 2.69 64.66 -7.75
CA MET A 6 3.47 63.56 -7.20
C MET A 6 2.57 62.33 -7.17
N ASP A 7 3.14 61.16 -7.45
CA ASP A 7 2.50 59.85 -7.46
C ASP A 7 1.81 59.55 -6.11
N ASN A 8 0.48 59.39 -6.11
CA ASN A 8 -0.27 58.97 -4.93
C ASN A 8 -0.15 57.45 -4.81
N ARG A 9 0.86 57.01 -4.04
CA ARG A 9 1.08 55.62 -3.63
C ARG A 9 -0.21 55.00 -3.08
N ASN A 10 -0.82 54.16 -3.88
CA ASN A 10 -1.85 53.24 -3.43
C ASN A 10 -1.16 51.98 -2.91
N CYS A 11 -0.71 52.02 -1.64
CA CYS A 11 -0.40 50.83 -0.86
C CYS A 11 -1.71 50.06 -0.66
N ARG A 12 -2.07 49.19 -1.61
CA ARG A 12 -3.09 48.16 -1.40
C ARG A 12 -2.39 46.90 -0.90
N ASP A 13 -2.54 46.68 0.40
CA ASP A 13 -2.80 45.38 1.01
C ASP A 13 -2.09 44.19 0.37
N VAL A 14 -0.80 44.02 0.70
CA VAL A 14 -0.24 42.68 0.76
C VAL A 14 -0.90 42.04 1.98
N GLY A 15 -2.02 41.36 1.75
CA GLY A 15 -2.70 40.58 2.78
C GLY A 15 -1.69 39.62 3.39
N VAL A 16 -1.23 39.92 4.61
CA VAL A 16 -0.43 38.99 5.39
C VAL A 16 -1.36 37.83 5.71
N ALA A 17 -1.14 36.69 5.06
CA ALA A 17 -1.86 35.47 5.38
C ALA A 17 -1.74 35.22 6.89
N ALA A 18 -2.85 34.87 7.53
CA ALA A 18 -2.84 34.54 8.95
C ALA A 18 -1.81 33.43 9.20
N PRO A 19 -1.03 33.50 10.29
CA PRO A 19 -0.06 32.47 10.58
C PRO A 19 -0.75 31.10 10.70
N PRO A 20 -0.16 30.03 10.15
CA PRO A 20 -0.75 28.70 10.17
C PRO A 20 -1.05 28.29 11.61
N THR A 21 -2.22 27.67 11.83
CA THR A 21 -2.58 27.21 13.16
C THR A 21 -1.69 26.04 13.59
N ILE A 22 -1.63 25.73 14.88
CA ILE A 22 -0.92 24.54 15.36
C ILE A 22 -1.41 23.25 14.66
N MET A 23 -2.69 23.20 14.28
CA MET A 23 -3.26 22.09 13.49
C MET A 23 -2.75 22.07 12.05
N ASP A 24 -2.59 23.23 11.40
CA ASP A 24 -2.02 23.34 10.05
C ASP A 24 -0.54 22.99 10.05
N MET A 25 0.21 23.48 11.04
CA MET A 25 1.62 23.13 11.23
C MET A 25 1.79 21.64 11.56
N ALA A 26 0.91 21.05 12.37
CA ALA A 26 0.91 19.61 12.65
C ALA A 26 0.44 18.76 11.47
N ARG A 27 -0.22 19.36 10.47
CA ARG A 27 -0.57 18.73 9.20
C ARG A 27 0.63 18.79 8.25
N GLU A 28 1.27 19.95 8.08
CA GLU A 28 2.53 20.11 7.33
C GLU A 28 3.68 19.25 7.87
N TRP A 29 3.79 19.05 9.18
CA TRP A 29 4.77 18.14 9.78
C TRP A 29 4.39 16.65 9.62
N ARG A 30 3.11 16.36 9.38
CA ARG A 30 2.61 15.03 9.01
C ARG A 30 2.72 14.75 7.52
N ASP A 31 2.80 15.80 6.71
CA ASP A 31 2.97 15.73 5.26
C ASP A 31 4.43 15.39 4.96
N GLY A 32 4.78 14.12 5.20
CA GLY A 32 6.02 13.53 4.71
C GLY A 32 6.04 13.49 3.18
N VAL A 33 6.78 12.56 2.58
CA VAL A 33 6.91 12.44 1.10
C VAL A 33 5.60 11.96 0.42
N GLY A 34 4.43 12.07 1.06
CA GLY A 34 3.13 11.66 0.51
C GLY A 34 2.98 10.14 0.31
N ILE A 35 3.78 9.33 1.02
CA ILE A 35 3.79 7.86 0.83
C ILE A 35 2.43 7.27 1.15
N ILE A 36 1.77 7.71 2.23
CA ILE A 36 0.45 7.18 2.62
C ILE A 36 -0.58 7.47 1.53
N ASP A 37 -0.63 8.72 1.04
CA ASP A 37 -1.53 9.15 -0.03
C ASP A 37 -1.26 8.37 -1.33
N PHE A 38 0.01 8.07 -1.62
CA PHE A 38 0.37 7.22 -2.75
C PHE A 38 -0.17 5.80 -2.62
N LEU A 39 -0.11 5.20 -1.42
CA LEU A 39 -0.57 3.84 -1.17
C LEU A 39 -2.10 3.71 -1.19
N GLU A 40 -2.84 4.79 -0.90
CA GLU A 40 -4.29 4.75 -0.87
C GLU A 40 -4.88 4.33 -2.22
N ARG A 41 -5.87 3.43 -2.18
CA ARG A 41 -6.59 2.91 -3.35
C ARG A 41 -5.75 2.20 -4.41
N ARG A 42 -4.43 2.07 -4.21
CA ARG A 42 -3.56 1.32 -5.12
C ARG A 42 -3.72 -0.17 -4.92
N ASN A 43 -3.74 -0.89 -6.03
CA ASN A 43 -3.68 -2.34 -6.03
C ASN A 43 -2.25 -2.81 -6.23
N PHE A 44 -1.86 -3.84 -5.47
CA PHE A 44 -0.50 -4.37 -5.45
C PHE A 44 -0.47 -5.79 -5.98
N LEU A 45 0.56 -6.15 -6.73
CA LEU A 45 0.99 -7.55 -6.89
C LEU A 45 2.25 -7.77 -6.09
N ILE A 46 2.23 -8.71 -5.14
CA ILE A 46 3.38 -9.08 -4.32
C ILE A 46 3.77 -10.53 -4.61
N THR A 47 5.00 -10.73 -5.07
CA THR A 47 5.60 -12.06 -5.19
C THR A 47 6.39 -12.41 -3.93
N GLY A 48 6.52 -13.71 -3.63
CA GLY A 48 7.19 -14.14 -2.40
C GLY A 48 6.43 -13.73 -1.15
N ALA A 49 5.09 -13.60 -1.25
CA ALA A 49 4.23 -13.06 -0.20
C ALA A 49 4.31 -13.80 1.15
N THR A 50 4.71 -15.07 1.14
CA THR A 50 4.91 -15.87 2.37
C THR A 50 6.26 -15.62 3.05
N GLY A 51 7.21 -14.99 2.34
CA GLY A 51 8.51 -14.61 2.87
C GLY A 51 8.39 -13.52 3.94
N PHE A 52 9.33 -13.51 4.88
CA PHE A 52 9.27 -12.60 6.03
C PHE A 52 9.17 -11.12 5.64
N LEU A 53 10.03 -10.64 4.73
CA LEU A 53 10.03 -9.25 4.28
C LEU A 53 8.70 -8.84 3.64
N ALA A 54 8.16 -9.70 2.77
CA ALA A 54 6.88 -9.43 2.11
C ALA A 54 5.73 -9.34 3.12
N LYS A 55 5.70 -10.21 4.13
CA LYS A 55 4.70 -10.15 5.20
C LYS A 55 4.80 -8.87 6.03
N VAL A 56 6.02 -8.43 6.36
CA VAL A 56 6.24 -7.16 7.07
C VAL A 56 5.75 -5.97 6.25
N LEU A 57 6.00 -5.99 4.93
CA LEU A 57 5.50 -4.95 4.04
C LEU A 57 3.96 -4.93 4.00
N ILE A 58 3.33 -6.10 3.86
CA ILE A 58 1.86 -6.23 3.85
C ILE A 58 1.26 -5.71 5.16
N GLU A 59 1.80 -6.14 6.31
CA GLU A 59 1.39 -5.64 7.64
C GLU A 59 1.49 -4.12 7.69
N LYS A 60 2.64 -3.59 7.28
CA LYS A 60 2.91 -2.16 7.34
C LYS A 60 1.90 -1.38 6.50
N ILE A 61 1.70 -1.77 5.24
CA ILE A 61 0.74 -1.14 4.32
C ILE A 61 -0.66 -1.15 4.94
N LEU A 62 -1.15 -2.31 5.40
CA LEU A 62 -2.49 -2.44 5.96
C LEU A 62 -2.68 -1.65 7.25
N ARG A 63 -1.61 -1.47 8.04
CA ARG A 63 -1.65 -0.70 9.28
C ARG A 63 -1.65 0.81 9.05
N VAL A 64 -0.86 1.31 8.10
CA VAL A 64 -0.70 2.76 7.87
C VAL A 64 -1.63 3.32 6.80
N ALA A 65 -2.04 2.50 5.82
CA ALA A 65 -2.90 2.86 4.71
C ALA A 65 -4.03 1.82 4.55
N PRO A 66 -4.97 1.73 5.51
CA PRO A 66 -6.07 0.74 5.45
C PRO A 66 -6.99 0.93 4.23
N ASN A 67 -6.97 2.11 3.60
CA ASN A 67 -7.67 2.42 2.37
C ASN A 67 -6.95 1.94 1.09
N VAL A 68 -5.83 1.21 1.22
CA VAL A 68 -5.20 0.51 0.09
C VAL A 68 -6.23 -0.34 -0.65
N GLY A 69 -6.03 -0.52 -1.95
CA GLY A 69 -6.83 -1.42 -2.77
C GLY A 69 -6.59 -2.89 -2.42
N LYS A 70 -6.70 -3.75 -3.42
CA LYS A 70 -6.40 -5.18 -3.29
C LYS A 70 -4.90 -5.42 -3.33
N ILE A 71 -4.44 -6.38 -2.55
CA ILE A 71 -3.08 -6.90 -2.58
C ILE A 71 -3.17 -8.33 -3.12
N PHE A 72 -2.85 -8.49 -4.40
CA PHE A 72 -2.71 -9.77 -5.07
C PHE A 72 -1.42 -10.43 -4.61
N LEU A 73 -1.54 -11.63 -4.06
CA LEU A 73 -0.42 -12.38 -3.49
C LEU A 73 -0.11 -13.56 -4.40
N LEU A 74 1.05 -13.54 -5.06
CA LEU A 74 1.50 -14.69 -5.83
C LEU A 74 1.98 -15.79 -4.86
N ILE A 75 1.26 -16.90 -4.83
CA ILE A 75 1.50 -18.02 -3.93
C ILE A 75 1.83 -19.27 -4.74
N LYS A 76 3.02 -19.83 -4.50
CA LYS A 76 3.40 -21.14 -5.04
C LYS A 76 2.57 -22.23 -4.37
N ALA A 77 1.61 -22.78 -5.12
CA ALA A 77 0.68 -23.80 -4.63
C ALA A 77 0.20 -24.70 -5.79
N LYS A 78 -0.36 -25.87 -5.43
CA LYS A 78 -0.91 -26.82 -6.40
C LYS A 78 -2.18 -26.31 -7.10
N ASP A 79 -3.06 -25.66 -6.34
CA ASP A 79 -4.38 -25.17 -6.74
C ASP A 79 -4.75 -23.92 -5.93
N GLU A 80 -5.84 -23.24 -6.32
CA GLU A 80 -6.30 -22.00 -5.69
C GLU A 80 -6.73 -22.21 -4.22
N GLN A 81 -7.31 -23.37 -3.91
CA GLN A 81 -7.68 -23.73 -2.54
C GLN A 81 -6.43 -23.82 -1.66
N ALA A 82 -5.37 -24.47 -2.13
CA ALA A 82 -4.10 -24.54 -1.43
C ALA A 82 -3.45 -23.16 -1.31
N ALA A 83 -3.52 -22.32 -2.33
CA ALA A 83 -3.03 -20.94 -2.25
C ALA A 83 -3.75 -20.15 -1.14
N MET A 84 -5.08 -20.24 -1.08
CA MET A 84 -5.89 -19.61 -0.04
C MET A 84 -5.57 -20.15 1.36
N GLN A 85 -5.38 -21.47 1.51
CA GLN A 85 -4.98 -22.06 2.80
C GLN A 85 -3.61 -21.56 3.26
N ARG A 86 -2.64 -21.44 2.34
CA ARG A 86 -1.33 -20.86 2.65
C ARG A 86 -1.46 -19.41 3.12
N VAL A 87 -2.27 -18.58 2.47
CA VAL A 87 -2.50 -17.19 2.93
C VAL A 87 -3.12 -17.17 4.34
N LYS A 88 -4.12 -18.02 4.61
CA LYS A 88 -4.74 -18.12 5.94
C LYS A 88 -3.72 -18.52 7.01
N ASN A 89 -2.92 -19.54 6.75
CA ASN A 89 -2.01 -20.11 7.75
C ASN A 89 -0.72 -19.29 7.91
N GLU A 90 -0.10 -18.87 6.81
CA GLU A 90 1.24 -18.26 6.84
C GLU A 90 1.22 -16.73 6.97
N ILE A 91 0.08 -16.08 6.68
CA ILE A 91 -0.08 -14.62 6.72
C ILE A 91 -1.13 -14.22 7.74
N ILE A 92 -2.41 -14.58 7.54
CA ILE A 92 -3.51 -14.10 8.40
C ILE A 92 -3.35 -14.63 9.85
N GLY A 93 -2.93 -15.88 10.01
CA GLY A 93 -2.66 -16.49 11.32
C GLY A 93 -1.27 -16.18 11.89
N CYS A 94 -0.45 -15.36 11.23
CA CYS A 94 0.90 -15.06 11.68
C CYS A 94 0.90 -13.98 12.77
N GLU A 95 1.63 -14.22 13.87
CA GLU A 95 1.75 -13.28 15.01
C GLU A 95 2.25 -11.88 14.60
N LEU A 96 2.95 -11.77 13.47
CA LEU A 96 3.36 -10.49 12.90
C LEU A 96 2.19 -9.51 12.74
N PHE A 97 0.96 -10.01 12.51
CA PHE A 97 -0.24 -9.21 12.29
C PHE A 97 -1.01 -8.89 13.58
N ILE A 98 -0.44 -9.14 14.76
CA ILE A 98 -1.12 -8.92 16.06
C ILE A 98 -1.64 -7.49 16.24
N CYS A 99 -0.93 -6.48 15.74
CA CYS A 99 -1.37 -5.08 15.79
C CYS A 99 -2.67 -4.86 15.00
N LEU A 100 -2.80 -5.51 13.83
CA LEU A 100 -4.01 -5.45 13.01
C LEU A 100 -5.13 -6.26 13.66
N GLN A 101 -4.81 -7.42 14.25
CA GLN A 101 -5.77 -8.24 14.98
C GLN A 101 -6.35 -7.49 16.18
N GLN A 102 -5.52 -6.82 16.98
CA GLN A 102 -5.98 -5.97 18.09
C GLN A 102 -6.80 -4.78 17.62
N LYS A 103 -6.44 -4.18 16.48
CA LYS A 103 -7.15 -3.03 15.90
C LYS A 103 -8.55 -3.38 15.40
N TYR A 104 -8.72 -4.52 14.74
CA TYR A 104 -9.98 -4.91 14.09
C TYR A 104 -10.81 -5.92 14.89
N GLY A 105 -10.23 -6.57 15.90
CA GLY A 105 -10.95 -7.53 16.76
C GLY A 105 -11.60 -8.65 15.95
N GLU A 106 -12.90 -8.85 16.14
CA GLU A 106 -13.68 -9.87 15.44
C GLU A 106 -13.71 -9.68 13.91
N GLU A 107 -13.59 -8.43 13.44
CA GLU A 107 -13.57 -8.09 12.02
C GLU A 107 -12.21 -8.31 11.35
N TYR A 108 -11.17 -8.69 12.10
CA TYR A 108 -9.81 -8.85 11.58
C TYR A 108 -9.75 -9.77 10.36
N THR A 109 -10.37 -10.96 10.46
CA THR A 109 -10.35 -11.94 9.37
C THR A 109 -11.09 -11.42 8.14
N SER A 110 -12.24 -10.76 8.34
CA SER A 110 -13.04 -10.14 7.27
C SER A 110 -12.25 -9.03 6.57
N PHE A 111 -11.63 -8.13 7.34
CA PHE A 111 -10.76 -7.07 6.83
C PHE A 111 -9.61 -7.64 6.01
N MET A 112 -8.87 -8.61 6.53
CA MET A 112 -7.73 -9.22 5.82
C MET A 112 -8.17 -9.87 4.51
N LEU A 113 -9.26 -10.65 4.51
CA LEU A 113 -9.78 -11.30 3.31
C LEU A 113 -10.36 -10.32 2.29
N SER A 114 -10.81 -9.14 2.73
CA SER A 114 -11.24 -8.08 1.81
C SER A 114 -10.07 -7.42 1.05
N LYS A 115 -8.86 -7.49 1.62
CA LYS A 115 -7.66 -6.87 1.05
C LYS A 115 -6.75 -7.85 0.32
N LEU A 116 -6.61 -9.07 0.83
CA LEU A 116 -5.66 -10.05 0.32
C LEU A 116 -6.32 -10.99 -0.69
N VAL A 117 -5.81 -11.01 -1.92
CA VAL A 117 -6.29 -11.87 -2.99
C VAL A 117 -5.21 -12.89 -3.34
N PRO A 118 -5.34 -14.17 -2.93
CA PRO A 118 -4.39 -15.19 -3.32
C PRO A 118 -4.47 -15.44 -4.83
N VAL A 119 -3.31 -15.58 -5.46
CA VAL A 119 -3.16 -15.94 -6.86
C VAL A 119 -2.19 -17.10 -6.93
N LYS A 120 -2.67 -18.28 -7.34
CA LYS A 120 -1.76 -19.39 -7.62
C LYS A 120 -0.78 -18.99 -8.72
N GLY A 121 0.51 -19.18 -8.47
CA GLY A 121 1.53 -19.05 -9.50
C GLY A 121 2.96 -19.30 -9.03
N ASP A 122 3.87 -19.41 -9.98
CA ASP A 122 5.30 -19.59 -9.79
C ASP A 122 6.05 -18.66 -10.74
N ILE A 123 6.94 -17.83 -10.21
CA ILE A 123 7.75 -16.87 -10.99
C ILE A 123 8.64 -17.54 -12.04
N GLN A 124 8.91 -18.85 -11.90
CA GLN A 124 9.72 -19.61 -12.85
C GLN A 124 8.92 -20.08 -14.08
N GLU A 125 7.59 -19.98 -14.04
CA GLU A 125 6.71 -20.38 -15.13
C GLU A 125 6.40 -19.22 -16.09
N SER A 126 6.05 -19.55 -17.33
CA SER A 126 5.54 -18.55 -18.28
C SER A 126 4.28 -17.91 -17.73
N ASN A 127 4.16 -16.58 -17.86
CA ASN A 127 3.09 -15.79 -17.24
C ASN A 127 2.95 -16.03 -15.73
N MET A 128 4.06 -16.39 -15.06
CA MET A 128 4.12 -16.73 -13.64
C MET A 128 3.20 -17.89 -13.24
N GLY A 129 2.81 -18.77 -14.17
CA GLY A 129 1.88 -19.87 -13.90
C GLY A 129 0.45 -19.43 -13.56
N ILE A 130 0.13 -18.16 -13.80
CA ILE A 130 -1.18 -17.56 -13.52
C ILE A 130 -2.14 -17.94 -14.65
N GLY A 131 -3.36 -18.36 -14.30
CA GLY A 131 -4.42 -18.63 -15.27
C GLY A 131 -4.81 -17.38 -16.08
N ASN A 132 -5.21 -17.56 -17.35
CA ASN A 132 -5.44 -16.45 -18.29
C ASN A 132 -6.40 -15.37 -17.76
N ASP A 133 -7.50 -15.75 -17.11
CA ASP A 133 -8.48 -14.78 -16.60
C ASP A 133 -7.90 -13.96 -15.44
N SER A 134 -7.28 -14.62 -14.47
CA SER A 134 -6.58 -13.95 -13.36
C SER A 134 -5.44 -13.07 -13.88
N PHE A 135 -4.69 -13.52 -14.89
CA PHE A 135 -3.62 -12.76 -15.50
C PHE A 135 -4.14 -11.48 -16.15
N ARG A 136 -5.25 -11.57 -16.92
CA ARG A 136 -5.92 -10.41 -17.51
C ARG A 136 -6.44 -9.45 -16.44
N GLN A 137 -7.02 -9.96 -15.36
CA GLN A 137 -7.49 -9.13 -14.26
C GLN A 137 -6.34 -8.38 -13.59
N ILE A 138 -5.26 -9.09 -13.23
CA ILE A 138 -4.09 -8.52 -12.56
C ILE A 138 -3.44 -7.45 -13.43
N THR A 139 -3.28 -7.71 -14.73
CA THR A 139 -2.71 -6.73 -15.68
C THR A 139 -3.57 -5.48 -15.87
N GLN A 140 -4.86 -5.52 -15.56
CA GLN A 140 -5.77 -4.38 -15.64
C GLN A 140 -5.91 -3.62 -14.31
N GLU A 141 -5.89 -4.34 -13.18
CA GLU A 141 -6.16 -3.76 -11.86
C GLU A 141 -4.90 -3.28 -11.12
N VAL A 142 -3.73 -3.90 -11.34
CA VAL A 142 -2.53 -3.65 -10.53
C VAL A 142 -1.83 -2.34 -10.90
N ASP A 143 -1.56 -1.52 -9.88
CA ASP A 143 -0.81 -0.28 -10.00
C ASP A 143 0.68 -0.45 -9.65
N VAL A 144 0.99 -1.33 -8.69
CA VAL A 144 2.33 -1.47 -8.13
C VAL A 144 2.72 -2.95 -8.02
N ILE A 145 3.91 -3.28 -8.50
CA ILE A 145 4.48 -4.63 -8.37
C ILE A 145 5.62 -4.59 -7.36
N VAL A 146 5.57 -5.46 -6.36
CA VAL A 146 6.67 -5.71 -5.41
C VAL A 146 7.17 -7.12 -5.63
N ASN A 147 8.39 -7.23 -6.16
CA ASN A 147 9.05 -8.51 -6.34
C ASN A 147 9.93 -8.82 -5.13
N SER A 148 9.45 -9.64 -4.20
CA SER A 148 10.21 -10.12 -3.04
C SER A 148 10.46 -11.63 -3.10
N ALA A 149 10.09 -12.29 -4.19
CA ALA A 149 10.36 -13.70 -4.39
C ALA A 149 11.87 -13.95 -4.57
N ALA A 150 12.42 -14.81 -3.73
CA ALA A 150 13.80 -15.29 -3.84
C ALA A 150 13.83 -16.77 -3.47
N ASN A 151 14.73 -17.52 -4.10
CA ASN A 151 15.05 -18.87 -3.66
C ASN A 151 16.17 -18.76 -2.61
N ALA A 152 15.81 -18.74 -1.33
CA ALA A 152 16.76 -18.71 -0.24
C ALA A 152 16.88 -20.12 0.35
N THR A 153 17.89 -20.88 -0.08
CA THR A 153 18.43 -21.97 0.72
C THR A 153 19.28 -21.34 1.82
N LEU A 154 18.82 -21.45 3.06
CA LEU A 154 19.65 -21.15 4.22
C LEU A 154 20.36 -22.45 4.57
N ASP A 155 21.58 -22.57 4.06
CA ASP A 155 22.49 -23.62 4.47
C ASP A 155 23.10 -23.18 5.80
N GLU A 156 22.73 -23.85 6.90
CA GLU A 156 23.40 -23.76 8.20
C GLU A 156 24.47 -24.85 8.34
#